data_AF-A0A1Z9GUL9-F1
#
_entry.id   AF-A0A1Z9GUL9-F1
#
_cell.length_a   1.000
_cell.length_b   1.000
_cell.length_c   1.000
_cell.angle_alpha   90.00
_cell.angle_beta   90.00
_cell.angle_gamma   90.00
#
_symmetry.space_group_name_H-M   'P 1'
#
loop_
_entity.id
_entity.type
_entity.pdbx_description
1 polymer ?
#
loop_
_entity_poly.entity_id
_entity_poly.type
_entity_poly.pdbx_seq_one_letter_code
_entity_poly.pdbx_strand_id
1 'polypeptide(L)'
;GAELLVSQFFLVNEFFLKWRDRLHRGGVRVPIIPGLLLPSSAEALFRMSKLCGVSIPGSLRAKLERFADDPGALKEIGWNHLEAQTESLLREGIEGVHLYALNRLETVRRFSQMIQPVSGRHDTYPENPGKYSIAENSKIPMTA
;
A
#
# COMPACT_ATOMS: atom_id res chain seq x y z
N GLY A 1 -4.15 5.04 -23.05
CA GLY A 1 -4.14 5.99 -21.92
C GLY A 1 -3.63 5.28 -20.69
N ALA A 2 -3.76 5.87 -19.49
CA ALA A 2 -3.49 5.12 -18.25
C ALA A 2 -4.48 3.95 -18.11
N GLU A 3 -4.00 2.81 -17.62
CA GLU A 3 -4.80 1.57 -17.46
C GLU A 3 -5.20 1.31 -15.99
N LEU A 4 -4.66 2.10 -15.06
CA LEU A 4 -4.75 1.93 -13.62
C LEU A 4 -4.47 3.28 -12.95
N LEU A 5 -5.13 3.54 -11.82
CA LEU A 5 -4.77 4.61 -10.90
C LEU A 5 -4.38 4.03 -9.54
N VAL A 6 -3.29 4.53 -8.96
CA VAL A 6 -2.89 4.22 -7.58
C VAL A 6 -2.97 5.51 -6.76
N SER A 7 -3.66 5.48 -5.63
CA SER A 7 -3.72 6.64 -4.74
C SER A 7 -2.42 6.80 -3.93
N GLN A 8 -2.18 8.01 -3.45
CA GLN A 8 -1.29 8.21 -2.30
C GLN A 8 -1.82 7.43 -1.08
N PHE A 9 -0.97 7.16 -0.08
CA PHE A 9 -1.41 6.59 1.19
C PHE A 9 -2.41 7.51 1.92
N PHE A 10 -3.29 6.89 2.70
CA PHE A 10 -4.25 7.54 3.55
C PHE A 10 -4.48 6.70 4.81
N LEU A 11 -5.00 7.32 5.87
CA LEU A 11 -5.30 6.66 7.15
C LEU A 11 -6.79 6.74 7.51
N VAL A 12 -7.61 7.29 6.61
CA VAL A 12 -9.06 7.44 6.75
C VAL A 12 -9.72 7.01 5.45
N ASN A 13 -10.41 5.87 5.47
CA ASN A 13 -11.01 5.27 4.26
C ASN A 13 -12.00 6.20 3.56
N GLU A 14 -12.75 6.98 4.32
CA GLU A 14 -13.75 7.91 3.77
C GLU A 14 -13.16 8.87 2.74
N PHE A 15 -11.91 9.32 2.92
CA PHE A 15 -11.27 10.21 1.95
C PHE A 15 -10.96 9.53 0.62
N PHE A 16 -10.49 8.28 0.67
CA PHE A 16 -10.28 7.49 -0.54
C PHE A 16 -11.61 7.19 -1.25
N LEU A 17 -12.63 6.75 -0.50
CA LEU A 17 -13.93 6.39 -1.07
C LEU A 17 -14.61 7.60 -1.73
N LYS A 18 -14.65 8.76 -1.06
CA LYS A 18 -15.17 10.01 -1.64
C LYS A 18 -14.44 10.42 -2.91
N TRP A 19 -13.11 10.25 -2.94
CA TRP A 19 -12.29 10.54 -4.11
C TRP A 19 -12.57 9.57 -5.26
N ARG A 20 -12.60 8.25 -5.00
CA ARG A 20 -12.98 7.20 -5.96
C ARG A 20 -14.33 7.51 -6.60
N ASP A 21 -15.34 7.77 -5.77
CA ASP A 21 -16.70 8.00 -6.25
C ASP A 21 -16.81 9.29 -7.07
N ARG A 22 -16.02 10.33 -6.74
CA ARG A 22 -15.92 11.55 -7.56
C ARG A 22 -15.33 11.25 -8.93
N LEU A 23 -14.29 10.44 -9.01
CA LEU A 23 -13.68 10.03 -10.28
C LEU A 23 -14.65 9.19 -11.12
N HIS A 24 -15.36 8.25 -10.50
CA HIS A 24 -16.39 7.47 -11.19
C HIS A 24 -17.51 8.35 -11.76
N ARG A 25 -18.01 9.33 -10.98
CA ARG A 25 -18.97 10.33 -11.48
C ARG A 25 -18.41 11.15 -12.66
N GLY A 26 -17.10 11.39 -12.67
CA GLY A 26 -16.39 12.06 -13.77
C GLY A 26 -16.08 11.19 -14.99
N GLY A 27 -16.55 9.94 -15.03
CA GLY A 27 -16.34 9.05 -16.19
C GLY A 27 -15.09 8.18 -16.13
N VAL A 28 -14.31 8.21 -15.05
CA VAL A 28 -13.18 7.28 -14.87
C VAL A 28 -13.72 5.87 -14.67
N ARG A 29 -13.16 4.90 -15.41
CA ARG A 29 -13.58 3.48 -15.41
C ARG A 29 -12.41 2.50 -15.23
N VAL A 30 -11.17 2.99 -15.22
CA VAL A 30 -10.01 2.15 -14.93
C VAL A 30 -9.97 1.82 -13.43
N PRO A 31 -9.38 0.68 -13.02
CA PRO A 31 -9.25 0.33 -11.61
C PRO A 31 -8.56 1.43 -10.80
N ILE A 32 -9.10 1.70 -9.61
CA ILE A 32 -8.59 2.69 -8.67
C ILE A 32 -8.11 1.96 -7.42
N ILE A 33 -6.79 1.82 -7.29
CA ILE A 33 -6.16 1.01 -6.25
C ILE A 33 -5.74 1.90 -5.07
N PRO A 34 -6.21 1.61 -3.85
CA PRO A 34 -5.78 2.32 -2.64
C PRO A 34 -4.31 2.02 -2.32
N GLY A 35 -3.54 3.08 -2.10
CA GLY A 35 -2.23 3.01 -1.47
C GLY A 35 -2.37 2.87 0.04
N LEU A 36 -1.86 1.79 0.64
CA LEU A 36 -1.91 1.55 2.08
C LEU A 36 -0.51 1.47 2.69
N LEU A 37 -0.35 1.99 3.89
CA LEU A 37 0.92 2.07 4.62
C LEU A 37 0.75 1.45 6.01
N LEU A 38 1.72 0.67 6.47
CA LEU A 38 1.78 0.20 7.86
C LEU A 38 2.34 1.29 8.80
N PRO A 39 1.54 1.86 9.72
CA PRO A 39 2.02 2.87 10.66
C PRO A 39 2.83 2.25 11.79
N SER A 40 4.15 2.13 11.61
CA SER A 40 5.05 1.41 12.55
C SER A 40 6.14 2.29 13.18
N SER A 41 6.09 3.59 12.95
CA SER A 41 6.94 4.61 13.59
C SER A 41 6.15 5.92 13.59
N ALA A 42 5.94 6.49 14.78
CA ALA A 42 5.22 7.75 14.92
C ALA A 42 5.93 8.87 14.15
N GLU A 43 7.24 8.97 14.34
CA GLU A 43 8.07 10.00 13.71
C GLU A 43 8.03 9.91 12.17
N ALA A 44 8.23 8.72 11.61
CA ALA A 44 8.19 8.52 10.17
C ALA A 44 6.79 8.79 9.59
N LEU A 45 5.74 8.29 10.25
CA LEU A 45 4.37 8.53 9.84
C LEU A 45 4.03 10.02 9.86
N PHE A 46 4.43 10.75 10.90
CA PHE A 46 4.12 12.17 11.05
C PHE A 46 4.82 13.01 9.99
N ARG A 47 6.10 12.72 9.71
CA ARG A 47 6.83 13.36 8.62
C ARG A 47 6.19 13.09 7.26
N MET A 48 5.92 11.82 6.94
CA MET A 48 5.29 11.46 5.66
C MET A 48 3.90 12.08 5.53
N SER A 49 3.11 12.07 6.60
CA SER A 49 1.76 12.64 6.59
C SER A 49 1.80 14.15 6.37
N LYS A 50 2.76 14.86 6.97
CA LYS A 50 2.96 16.29 6.73
C LYS A 50 3.36 16.58 5.28
N LEU A 51 4.28 15.79 4.71
CA LEU A 51 4.75 15.95 3.33
C LEU A 51 3.64 15.66 2.30
N CYS A 52 2.81 14.67 2.57
CA CYS A 52 1.76 14.22 1.64
C CYS A 52 0.38 14.85 1.90
N GLY A 53 0.23 15.66 2.95
CA GLY A 53 -1.07 16.23 3.34
C GLY A 53 -2.07 15.20 3.88
N VAL A 54 -1.58 14.10 4.46
CA VAL A 54 -2.43 13.01 4.97
C VAL A 54 -2.89 13.32 6.39
N SER A 55 -4.20 13.20 6.63
CA SER A 55 -4.75 13.31 7.98
C SER A 55 -4.53 12.02 8.78
N ILE A 56 -4.12 12.16 10.04
CA ILE A 56 -3.95 11.06 10.98
C ILE A 56 -5.16 11.05 11.92
N PRO A 57 -5.92 9.95 12.03
CA PRO A 57 -7.01 9.84 13.01
C PRO A 57 -6.51 10.15 14.42
N GLY A 58 -7.27 10.96 15.18
CA GLY A 58 -6.86 11.37 16.53
C GLY A 58 -6.59 10.19 17.47
N SER A 59 -7.40 9.13 17.37
CA SER A 59 -7.22 7.89 18.13
C SER A 59 -5.93 7.14 17.76
N LEU A 60 -5.55 7.12 16.48
CA LEU A 60 -4.30 6.52 16.02
C LEU A 60 -3.10 7.35 16.48
N ARG A 61 -3.16 8.68 16.30
CA ARG A 61 -2.13 9.61 16.78
C ARG A 61 -1.86 9.42 18.27
N ALA A 62 -2.91 9.45 19.09
CA ALA A 62 -2.77 9.34 20.55
C ALA A 62 -2.12 8.00 20.97
N LYS A 63 -2.47 6.89 20.29
CA LYS A 63 -1.82 5.59 20.53
C LYS A 63 -0.34 5.61 20.13
N LEU A 64 -0.03 6.13 18.95
CA LEU A 64 1.36 6.19 18.47
C LEU A 64 2.25 7.08 19.35
N GLU A 65 1.73 8.19 19.85
CA GLU A 65 2.46 9.07 20.77
C GLU A 65 2.64 8.41 22.14
N ARG A 66 1.60 7.76 22.68
CA ARG A 66 1.65 7.08 23.97
C ARG A 66 2.67 5.94 24.02
N PHE A 67 2.83 5.21 22.91
CA PHE A 67 3.71 4.04 22.82
C PHE A 67 4.97 4.33 21.99
N ALA A 68 5.39 5.60 21.87
CA ALA A 68 6.49 6.00 21.00
C ALA A 68 7.82 5.26 21.28
N ASP A 69 8.06 4.89 22.54
CA ASP A 69 9.28 4.20 22.99
C ASP A 69 9.19 2.67 22.98
N ASP A 70 8.06 2.11 22.51
CA ASP A 70 7.83 0.66 22.40
C ASP A 70 7.62 0.25 20.94
N PRO A 71 8.69 -0.17 20.22
CA PRO A 71 8.60 -0.58 18.83
C PRO A 71 7.65 -1.75 18.58
N GLY A 72 7.51 -2.65 19.56
CA GLY A 72 6.59 -3.79 19.47
C GLY A 72 5.14 -3.31 19.50
N ALA A 73 4.79 -2.47 20.47
CA ALA A 73 3.47 -1.88 20.57
C ALA A 73 3.14 -1.01 19.34
N LEU A 74 4.07 -0.18 18.86
CA LEU A 74 3.85 0.63 17.64
C LEU A 74 3.53 -0.24 16.42
N LYS A 75 4.24 -1.35 16.26
CA LYS A 75 4.01 -2.27 15.14
C LYS A 75 2.63 -2.91 15.23
N GLU A 76 2.21 -3.36 16.41
CA GLU A 76 0.88 -3.94 16.61
C GLU A 76 -0.24 -2.90 16.49
N ILE A 77 -0.04 -1.67 16.97
CA ILE A 77 -0.98 -0.55 16.71
C ILE A 77 -1.14 -0.32 15.21
N GLY A 78 -0.03 -0.33 14.48
CA GLY A 78 -0.02 -0.20 13.03
C GLY A 78 -0.77 -1.31 12.33
N TRP A 79 -0.55 -2.56 12.74
CA TRP A 79 -1.23 -3.72 12.18
C TRP A 79 -2.73 -3.67 12.42
N ASN A 80 -3.16 -3.41 13.66
CA ASN A 80 -4.56 -3.26 14.00
C ASN A 80 -5.24 -2.18 13.13
N HIS A 81 -4.53 -1.07 12.86
CA HIS A 81 -5.05 -0.03 11.97
C HIS A 81 -5.14 -0.51 10.52
N LEU A 82 -4.05 -1.06 9.96
CA LEU A 82 -3.99 -1.52 8.58
C LEU A 82 -4.99 -2.65 8.29
N GLU A 83 -5.17 -3.58 9.23
CA GLU A 83 -6.13 -4.67 9.17
C GLU A 83 -7.57 -4.14 9.10
N ALA A 84 -7.96 -3.29 10.05
CA ALA A 84 -9.29 -2.66 10.06
C ALA A 84 -9.53 -1.79 8.81
N GLN A 85 -8.49 -1.06 8.37
CA GLN A 85 -8.54 -0.24 7.17
C GLN A 85 -8.80 -1.09 5.93
N THR A 86 -8.04 -2.15 5.76
CA THR A 86 -8.12 -3.06 4.61
C THR A 86 -9.46 -3.78 4.59
N GLU A 87 -9.90 -4.33 5.72
CA GLU A 87 -11.18 -5.04 5.82
C GLU A 87 -12.37 -4.13 5.44
N SER A 88 -12.37 -2.88 5.94
CA SER A 88 -13.38 -1.90 5.57
C SER A 88 -13.35 -1.59 4.06
N LEU A 89 -12.17 -1.44 3.44
CA LEU A 89 -12.09 -1.18 2.01
C LEU A 89 -12.54 -2.39 1.17
N LEU A 90 -12.21 -3.61 1.59
CA LEU A 90 -12.64 -4.84 0.92
C LEU A 90 -14.17 -4.95 0.90
N ARG A 91 -14.86 -4.58 1.99
CA ARG A 91 -16.33 -4.51 2.04
C ARG A 91 -16.91 -3.50 1.05
N GLU A 92 -16.15 -2.45 0.72
CA GLU A 92 -16.52 -1.41 -0.26
C GLU A 92 -16.16 -1.80 -1.71
N GLY A 93 -15.70 -3.03 -1.94
CA GLY A 93 -15.49 -3.58 -3.28
C GLY A 93 -14.25 -3.07 -4.01
N ILE A 94 -13.17 -2.74 -3.29
CA ILE A 94 -11.88 -2.44 -3.95
C ILE A 94 -11.35 -3.67 -4.72
N GLU A 95 -10.68 -3.44 -5.84
CA GLU A 95 -10.17 -4.51 -6.72
C GLU A 95 -8.77 -5.02 -6.31
N GLY A 96 -8.09 -4.31 -5.41
CA GLY A 96 -6.75 -4.66 -4.95
C GLY A 96 -6.17 -3.60 -4.03
N VAL A 97 -4.93 -3.78 -3.58
CA VAL A 97 -4.22 -2.84 -2.69
C VAL A 97 -2.80 -2.63 -3.21
N HIS A 98 -2.31 -1.38 -3.14
CA HIS A 98 -0.91 -1.06 -3.28
C HIS A 98 -0.28 -0.86 -1.90
N LEU A 99 0.53 -1.82 -1.44
CA LEU A 99 1.17 -1.75 -0.13
C LEU A 99 2.51 -1.01 -0.19
N TYR A 100 2.63 0.10 0.53
CA TYR A 100 3.92 0.75 0.80
C TYR A 100 4.71 -0.09 1.81
N ALA A 101 5.48 -1.06 1.30
CA ALA A 101 6.24 -2.00 2.12
C ALA A 101 7.46 -1.39 2.83
N LEU A 102 7.96 -0.23 2.35
CA LEU A 102 9.13 0.47 2.91
C LEU A 102 10.35 -0.46 3.10
N ASN A 103 10.62 -1.33 2.12
CA ASN A 103 11.68 -2.34 2.14
C ASN A 103 11.58 -3.37 3.28
N ARG A 104 10.36 -3.65 3.78
CA ARG A 104 10.11 -4.63 4.85
C ARG A 104 9.38 -5.86 4.33
N LEU A 105 10.14 -6.93 4.09
CA LEU A 105 9.58 -8.21 3.64
C LEU A 105 8.57 -8.80 4.63
N GLU A 106 8.78 -8.62 5.93
CA GLU A 106 7.85 -9.10 6.96
C GLU A 106 6.46 -8.48 6.81
N THR A 107 6.39 -7.18 6.49
CA THR A 107 5.13 -6.48 6.23
C THR A 107 4.41 -7.09 5.03
N VAL A 108 5.13 -7.36 3.94
CA VAL A 108 4.56 -8.00 2.74
C VAL A 108 4.04 -9.40 3.07
N ARG A 109 4.84 -10.21 3.79
CA ARG A 109 4.47 -11.58 4.16
C ARG A 109 3.20 -11.63 5.01
N ARG A 110 3.12 -10.86 6.10
CA ARG A 110 1.92 -10.85 6.96
C ARG A 110 0.71 -10.30 6.20
N PHE A 111 0.88 -9.22 5.43
CA PHE A 111 -0.22 -8.63 4.67
C PHE A 111 -0.77 -9.58 3.59
N SER A 112 0.10 -10.34 2.91
CA SER A 112 -0.32 -11.32 1.90
C SER A 112 -1.20 -12.44 2.45
N GLN A 113 -1.14 -12.74 3.76
CA GLN A 113 -1.99 -13.74 4.39
C GLN A 113 -3.42 -13.21 4.63
N MET A 114 -3.60 -11.88 4.62
CA MET A 114 -4.89 -11.22 4.85
C MET A 114 -5.73 -11.09 3.58
N ILE A 115 -5.09 -11.10 2.40
CA ILE A 115 -5.76 -10.89 1.12
C ILE A 115 -5.68 -12.17 0.31
N GLN A 116 -6.82 -12.66 -0.17
CA GLN A 116 -6.83 -13.81 -1.07
C GLN A 116 -6.71 -13.35 -2.53
N PRO A 117 -5.95 -14.08 -3.35
CA PRO A 117 -6.01 -13.91 -4.79
C PRO A 117 -7.44 -14.13 -5.28
N VAL A 118 -7.90 -13.32 -6.23
CA VAL A 118 -9.14 -13.64 -6.96
C VAL A 118 -8.90 -14.94 -7.71
N SER A 119 -9.71 -15.96 -7.44
CA SER A 119 -9.59 -17.30 -8.02
C SER A 119 -9.53 -17.21 -9.56
N GLY A 120 -8.46 -17.70 -10.18
CA GLY A 120 -8.33 -17.82 -11.64
C GLY A 120 -7.13 -17.13 -12.29
N ARG A 121 -6.38 -16.28 -11.57
CA ARG A 121 -5.06 -15.80 -12.01
C ARG A 121 -4.00 -16.19 -10.99
N HIS A 122 -3.47 -17.40 -11.17
CA HIS A 122 -2.17 -17.76 -10.63
C HIS A 122 -1.16 -17.34 -11.70
N ASP A 123 -0.78 -16.06 -11.73
CA ASP A 123 0.49 -15.71 -12.34
C ASP A 123 1.54 -16.25 -11.37
N THR A 124 1.88 -17.53 -11.53
CA THR A 124 3.04 -18.10 -10.85
C THR A 124 4.22 -17.23 -11.24
N TYR A 125 4.90 -16.62 -10.26
CA TYR A 125 6.28 -16.23 -10.49
C TYR A 125 6.98 -17.50 -10.98
N PRO A 126 7.48 -17.56 -12.22
CA PRO A 126 8.21 -18.74 -12.65
C PRO A 126 9.38 -18.91 -11.69
N GLU A 127 9.59 -20.12 -11.19
CA GLU A 127 10.58 -20.45 -10.13
C GLU A 127 12.04 -20.11 -10.49
N ASN A 128 12.28 -19.47 -11.64
CA ASN A 128 13.60 -19.12 -12.12
C ASN A 128 13.75 -17.59 -12.34
N PRO A 129 14.19 -16.84 -11.32
CA PRO A 129 14.44 -15.40 -11.43
C PRO A 129 15.58 -15.03 -12.40
N GLY A 130 16.37 -16.01 -12.87
CA GLY A 130 17.47 -15.79 -13.82
C GLY A 130 17.04 -15.48 -15.26
N LYS A 131 15.77 -15.69 -15.63
CA LYS A 131 15.30 -15.47 -17.02
C LYS A 131 15.06 -14.01 -17.39
N TYR A 132 15.13 -13.09 -16.44
CA TYR A 132 14.87 -11.65 -16.66
C TYR A 132 16.06 -10.77 -16.29
N SER A 133 17.29 -11.29 -16.44
CA SER A 133 18.46 -10.42 -16.44
C SER A 133 18.53 -9.68 -17.77
N ILE A 134 18.36 -8.35 -17.74
CA ILE A 134 18.60 -7.46 -18.90
C ILE A 134 20.10 -7.44 -19.27
N ALA A 135 20.98 -8.09 -18.49
CA ALA A 135 22.41 -8.07 -18.72
C ALA A 135 22.88 -8.86 -19.97
N GLU A 136 22.08 -9.77 -20.54
CA GLU A 136 22.55 -10.61 -21.65
C GLU A 136 22.22 -10.08 -23.07
N ASN A 137 21.37 -9.05 -23.22
CA ASN A 137 20.95 -8.55 -24.54
C ASN A 137 21.39 -7.11 -24.89
N SER A 138 22.41 -6.60 -24.22
CA SER A 138 22.95 -5.25 -24.45
C SER A 138 24.43 -5.31 -24.80
N LYS A 139 24.77 -5.86 -25.97
CA LYS A 139 26.02 -5.48 -26.66
C LYS A 139 25.84 -4.04 -27.14
N ILE A 140 26.17 -3.08 -26.29
CA ILE A 140 26.42 -1.69 -26.71
C ILE A 140 27.81 -1.71 -27.36
N PRO A 141 27.96 -1.42 -28.66
CA PRO A 141 29.27 -1.26 -29.25
C PRO A 141 29.89 0.01 -28.65
N MET A 142 30.94 -0.13 -27.85
CA MET A 142 31.86 0.97 -27.59
C MET A 142 32.60 1.27 -28.89
N THR A 143 32.28 2.39 -29.52
CA THR A 143 33.15 2.99 -30.54
C THR A 143 34.33 3.68 -29.86
N ALA A 144 35.49 3.51 -30.49
CA ALA A 144 36.84 3.87 -30.05
C ALA A 144 37.07 5.34 -29.72
#